data_AF-A0A7X8L9F0-F1
#
_entry.id   AF-A0A7X8L9F0-F1
#
_cell.length_a   1.000
_cell.length_b   1.000
_cell.length_c   1.000
_cell.angle_alpha   90.00
_cell.angle_beta   90.00
_cell.angle_gamma   90.00
#
_symmetry.space_group_name_H-M   'P 1'
#
loop_
_entity.id
_entity.type
_entity.pdbx_description
1 polymer ?
#
loop_
_entity_poly.entity_id
_entity_poly.type
_entity_poly.pdbx_seq_one_letter_code
_entity_poly.pdbx_strand_id
1 'polypeptide(L)'
;MEITLGICILGTFCFLSMILKEFRLYTAHQVMKDFIKTGKKEKLKKIPFLKNMLDDYEQHIMLNGMNINTKVLIRKHYYEDRILKLPVWMLDSFVHYGIIVLILVGLGGSILELMEMDVQGNNHIMSILWPTFLSLAVSIGMFVIQMFIGGDVKKEKIFIGWQEYLDNHYGVLMEMKKQKELEEVLSWEEVEKGMERIQGLLTEVEKKLQPIKEKQSLSSTVDEETIQQMISQIII
;
A
#
# COMPACT_ATOMS: atom_id res chain seq x y z
N MET A 1 43.37 1.55 -18.87
CA MET A 1 42.44 0.83 -19.78
C MET A 1 41.35 0.07 -19.04
N GLU A 2 41.68 -0.68 -17.98
CA GLU A 2 40.67 -1.43 -17.18
C GLU A 2 39.66 -0.51 -16.47
N ILE A 3 40.12 0.62 -15.94
CA ILE A 3 39.28 1.60 -15.25
C ILE A 3 38.25 2.24 -16.20
N THR A 4 38.70 2.60 -17.41
CA THR A 4 37.85 3.13 -18.49
C THR A 4 36.73 2.14 -18.85
N LEU A 5 37.06 0.84 -18.94
CA LEU A 5 36.09 -0.21 -19.19
C LEU A 5 35.09 -0.32 -18.02
N GLY A 6 35.56 -0.23 -16.77
CA GLY A 6 34.72 -0.22 -15.58
C GLY A 6 33.71 0.94 -15.57
N ILE A 7 34.14 2.15 -15.92
CA ILE A 7 33.28 3.33 -16.06
C ILE A 7 32.20 3.09 -17.13
N CYS A 8 32.57 2.53 -18.28
CA CYS A 8 31.63 2.21 -19.36
C CYS A 8 30.60 1.15 -18.94
N ILE A 9 31.02 0.09 -18.25
CA ILE A 9 30.14 -0.97 -17.75
C ILE A 9 29.16 -0.39 -16.72
N LEU A 10 29.65 0.39 -15.76
CA LEU A 10 28.82 1.02 -14.73
C LEU A 10 27.82 2.00 -15.37
N GLY A 11 28.27 2.82 -16.32
CA GLY A 11 27.41 3.74 -17.07
C GLY A 11 26.31 3.02 -17.83
N THR A 12 26.65 1.90 -18.49
CA THR A 12 25.68 1.06 -19.21
C THR A 12 24.65 0.45 -18.26
N PHE A 13 25.07 -0.01 -17.08
CA PHE A 13 24.17 -0.56 -16.07
C PHE A 13 23.20 0.49 -15.52
N CYS A 14 23.69 1.71 -15.24
CA CYS A 14 22.84 2.83 -14.84
C CYS A 14 21.83 3.20 -15.94
N PHE A 15 22.27 3.21 -17.21
CA PHE A 15 21.41 3.52 -18.35
C PHE A 15 20.30 2.47 -18.55
N LEU A 16 20.66 1.18 -18.49
CA LEU A 16 19.69 0.08 -18.55
C LEU A 16 18.69 0.13 -17.40
N SER A 17 19.16 0.45 -16.18
CA SER A 17 18.29 0.60 -15.00
C SER A 17 17.24 1.71 -15.21
N MET A 18 17.66 2.83 -15.79
CA MET A 18 16.76 3.94 -16.13
C MET A 18 15.73 3.53 -17.20
N ILE A 19 16.14 2.84 -18.26
CA ILE A 19 15.22 2.34 -19.30
C ILE A 19 14.21 1.36 -18.70
N LEU A 20 14.66 0.40 -17.89
CA LEU A 20 13.79 -0.60 -17.27
C LEU A 20 12.74 0.06 -16.37
N LYS A 21 13.14 1.06 -15.57
CA LYS A 21 12.23 1.85 -14.75
C LYS A 21 11.17 2.56 -15.60
N GLU A 22 11.58 3.25 -16.66
CA GLU A 22 10.65 4.00 -17.51
C GLU A 22 9.70 3.05 -18.26
N PHE A 23 10.20 1.94 -18.78
CA PHE A 23 9.37 0.91 -19.42
C PHE A 23 8.36 0.32 -18.45
N ARG A 24 8.75 0.09 -17.19
CA ARG A 24 7.83 -0.40 -16.15
C ARG A 24 6.73 0.63 -15.87
N LEU A 25 7.09 1.90 -15.70
CA LEU A 25 6.12 2.99 -15.50
C LEU A 25 5.15 3.12 -16.68
N TYR A 26 5.66 3.04 -17.91
CA TYR A 26 4.84 3.05 -19.11
C TYR A 26 3.85 1.89 -19.14
N THR A 27 4.32 0.68 -18.86
CA THR A 27 3.47 -0.52 -18.83
C THR A 27 2.41 -0.41 -17.72
N ALA A 28 2.80 0.11 -16.54
CA ALA A 28 1.89 0.39 -15.43
C ALA A 28 0.76 1.32 -15.86
N HIS A 29 1.12 2.46 -16.43
CA HIS A 29 0.15 3.44 -16.93
C HIS A 29 -0.85 2.85 -17.93
N GLN A 30 -0.36 2.04 -18.88
CA GLN A 30 -1.22 1.39 -19.88
C GLN A 30 -2.19 0.41 -19.23
N VAL A 31 -1.68 -0.45 -18.33
CA VAL A 31 -2.50 -1.44 -17.62
C VAL A 31 -3.54 -0.77 -16.72
N MET A 32 -3.19 0.34 -16.08
CA MET A 32 -4.10 1.14 -15.26
C MET A 32 -5.20 1.75 -16.12
N LYS A 33 -4.86 2.38 -17.25
CA LYS A 33 -5.85 2.91 -18.20
C LYS A 33 -6.79 1.85 -18.74
N ASP A 34 -6.24 0.69 -19.12
CA ASP A 34 -7.04 -0.45 -19.57
C ASP A 34 -8.00 -0.94 -18.49
N PHE A 35 -7.53 -1.00 -17.25
CA PHE A 35 -8.36 -1.38 -16.10
C PHE A 35 -9.47 -0.35 -15.86
N ILE A 36 -9.14 0.94 -15.80
CA ILE A 36 -10.13 2.02 -15.60
C ILE A 36 -11.22 1.97 -16.69
N LYS A 37 -10.83 1.69 -17.95
CA LYS A 37 -11.77 1.63 -19.07
C LYS A 37 -12.64 0.37 -19.08
N THR A 38 -12.10 -0.77 -18.65
CA THR A 38 -12.77 -2.08 -18.83
C THR A 38 -13.28 -2.71 -17.54
N GLY A 39 -12.82 -2.26 -16.37
CA GLY A 39 -13.08 -2.86 -15.07
C GLY A 39 -12.47 -4.26 -14.88
N LYS A 40 -11.72 -4.79 -15.85
CA LYS A 40 -11.25 -6.19 -15.83
C LYS A 40 -9.95 -6.34 -15.05
N LYS A 41 -10.04 -6.89 -13.82
CA LYS A 41 -8.88 -7.23 -12.97
C LYS A 41 -7.84 -8.11 -13.65
N GLU A 42 -8.22 -8.92 -14.63
CA GLU A 42 -7.29 -9.75 -15.41
C GLU A 42 -6.17 -8.94 -16.06
N LYS A 43 -6.44 -7.68 -16.43
CA LYS A 43 -5.43 -6.79 -17.00
C LYS A 43 -4.33 -6.47 -16.00
N LEU A 44 -4.68 -6.34 -14.72
CA LEU A 44 -3.74 -6.03 -13.63
C LEU A 44 -2.79 -7.19 -13.34
N LYS A 45 -3.15 -8.44 -13.69
CA LYS A 45 -2.25 -9.61 -13.54
C LYS A 45 -0.92 -9.46 -14.29
N LYS A 46 -0.88 -8.60 -15.32
CA LYS A 46 0.36 -8.27 -16.05
C LYS A 46 1.39 -7.55 -15.18
N ILE A 47 0.95 -6.90 -14.10
CA ILE A 47 1.78 -6.07 -13.23
C ILE A 47 1.47 -6.43 -11.77
N PRO A 48 2.32 -7.28 -11.16
CA PRO A 48 2.14 -7.75 -9.79
C PRO A 48 1.80 -6.66 -8.78
N PHE A 49 2.51 -5.52 -8.79
CA PHE A 49 2.26 -4.46 -7.80
C PHE A 49 0.85 -3.88 -7.90
N LEU A 50 0.32 -3.67 -9.12
CA LEU A 50 -1.03 -3.12 -9.30
C LEU A 50 -2.08 -4.11 -8.82
N LYS A 51 -1.87 -5.41 -9.09
CA LYS A 51 -2.77 -6.46 -8.63
C LYS A 51 -2.78 -6.54 -7.10
N ASN A 52 -1.60 -6.69 -6.48
CA ASN A 52 -1.47 -6.83 -5.03
C ASN A 52 -1.99 -5.60 -4.30
N MET A 53 -1.67 -4.40 -4.81
CA MET A 53 -2.18 -3.15 -4.26
C MET A 53 -3.70 -3.07 -4.31
N LEU A 54 -4.33 -3.53 -5.41
CA LEU A 54 -5.79 -3.53 -5.52
C LEU A 54 -6.41 -4.56 -4.57
N ASP A 55 -5.84 -5.76 -4.49
CA ASP A 55 -6.30 -6.82 -3.59
C ASP A 55 -6.23 -6.34 -2.12
N ASP A 56 -5.12 -5.70 -1.71
CA ASP A 56 -4.97 -5.10 -0.38
C ASP A 56 -5.96 -3.94 -0.13
N TYR A 57 -6.16 -3.07 -1.14
CA TYR A 57 -7.12 -1.97 -1.04
C TYR A 57 -8.55 -2.48 -0.79
N GLU A 58 -8.97 -3.52 -1.52
CA GLU A 58 -10.28 -4.14 -1.37
C GLU A 58 -10.45 -4.78 0.01
N GLN A 59 -9.45 -5.52 0.48
CA GLN A 59 -9.46 -6.10 1.81
C GLN A 59 -9.61 -5.03 2.89
N HIS A 60 -8.90 -3.91 2.75
CA HIS A 60 -8.99 -2.81 3.70
C HIS A 60 -10.37 -2.13 3.71
N ILE A 61 -11.01 -1.91 2.56
CA ILE A 61 -12.38 -1.37 2.51
C ILE A 61 -13.36 -2.34 3.17
N MET A 62 -13.21 -3.63 2.91
CA MET A 62 -14.07 -4.66 3.49
C MET A 62 -13.95 -4.70 5.01
N LEU A 63 -12.74 -4.57 5.57
CA LEU A 63 -12.49 -4.72 7.01
C LEU A 63 -12.66 -3.43 7.83
N ASN A 64 -12.13 -2.28 7.38
CA ASN A 64 -11.90 -1.11 8.26
C ASN A 64 -12.65 0.18 7.88
N GLY A 65 -13.40 0.21 6.77
CA GLY A 65 -14.00 1.45 6.26
C GLY A 65 -12.97 2.47 5.73
N MET A 66 -13.44 3.50 5.03
CA MET A 66 -12.71 4.37 4.07
C MET A 66 -11.43 5.11 4.54
N ASN A 67 -10.93 4.94 5.76
CA ASN A 67 -9.75 5.65 6.27
C ASN A 67 -8.42 5.02 5.81
N ILE A 68 -8.27 4.79 4.51
CA ILE A 68 -7.04 4.25 3.91
C ILE A 68 -6.23 5.41 3.35
N ASN A 69 -4.95 5.49 3.70
CA ASN A 69 -4.02 6.37 3.01
C ASN A 69 -3.57 5.71 1.70
N THR A 70 -4.38 5.89 0.65
CA THR A 70 -4.16 5.29 -0.68
C THR A 70 -2.80 5.67 -1.27
N LYS A 71 -2.33 6.90 -1.02
CA LYS A 71 -1.00 7.36 -1.45
C LYS A 71 0.13 6.49 -0.88
N VAL A 72 0.07 6.16 0.41
CA VAL A 72 1.06 5.31 1.07
C VAL A 72 0.97 3.87 0.56
N LEU A 73 -0.25 3.36 0.36
CA LEU A 73 -0.48 2.00 -0.14
C LEU A 73 0.11 1.80 -1.54
N ILE A 74 -0.11 2.74 -2.45
CA ILE A 74 0.44 2.72 -3.82
C ILE A 74 1.97 2.73 -3.76
N ARG A 75 2.56 3.65 -2.99
CA ARG A 75 4.02 3.78 -2.89
C ARG A 75 4.66 2.53 -2.32
N LYS A 76 4.10 1.97 -1.25
CA LYS A 76 4.58 0.74 -0.62
C LYS A 76 4.67 -0.40 -1.65
N HIS A 77 3.56 -0.69 -2.32
CA HIS A 77 3.50 -1.77 -3.30
C HIS A 77 4.42 -1.55 -4.51
N TYR A 78 4.52 -0.30 -4.98
CA TYR A 78 5.41 0.01 -6.08
C TYR A 78 6.88 -0.21 -5.73
N TYR A 79 7.31 0.19 -4.53
CA TYR A 79 8.71 0.04 -4.10
C TYR A 79 9.07 -1.41 -3.74
N GLU A 80 8.11 -2.17 -3.22
CA GLU A 80 8.28 -3.61 -2.92
C GLU A 80 8.22 -4.48 -4.19
N ASP A 81 7.69 -3.94 -5.30
CA ASP A 81 7.66 -4.63 -6.59
C ASP A 81 9.06 -5.00 -7.06
N ARG A 82 9.16 -6.15 -7.72
CA ARG A 82 10.43 -6.66 -8.24
C ARG A 82 10.43 -6.67 -9.76
N ILE A 83 11.39 -5.97 -10.35
CA ILE A 83 11.72 -6.04 -11.78
C ILE A 83 12.92 -6.98 -11.91
N LEU A 84 12.77 -8.13 -12.59
CA LEU A 84 13.85 -9.12 -12.74
C LEU A 84 14.49 -9.54 -11.41
N LYS A 85 13.68 -9.73 -10.35
CA LYS A 85 14.08 -10.02 -8.96
C LYS A 85 14.70 -8.84 -8.18
N LEU A 86 15.01 -7.72 -8.83
CA LEU A 86 15.50 -6.52 -8.16
C LEU A 86 14.33 -5.63 -7.72
N PRO A 87 14.29 -5.17 -6.47
CA PRO A 87 13.22 -4.29 -6.03
C PRO A 87 13.38 -2.89 -6.64
N VAL A 88 12.25 -2.22 -6.90
CA VAL A 88 12.27 -0.92 -7.57
C VAL A 88 13.04 0.15 -6.78
N TRP A 89 12.99 0.13 -5.44
CA TRP A 89 13.76 1.08 -4.62
C TRP A 89 15.27 0.98 -4.85
N MET A 90 15.77 -0.21 -5.17
CA MET A 90 17.19 -0.45 -5.43
C MET A 90 17.58 0.09 -6.81
N LEU A 91 16.70 -0.06 -7.81
CA LEU A 91 16.89 0.56 -9.13
C LEU A 91 16.86 2.09 -9.05
N ASP A 92 15.95 2.66 -8.25
CA ASP A 92 15.92 4.11 -7.99
C ASP A 92 17.23 4.59 -7.35
N SER A 93 17.75 3.80 -6.40
CA SER A 93 19.04 4.07 -5.76
C SER A 93 20.21 3.99 -6.74
N PHE A 94 20.24 2.99 -7.64
CA PHE A 94 21.29 2.87 -8.65
C PHE A 94 21.28 4.03 -9.64
N VAL A 95 20.12 4.51 -10.07
CA VAL A 95 20.05 5.66 -10.98
C VAL A 95 20.54 6.93 -10.25
N HIS A 96 20.11 7.14 -9.00
CA HIS A 96 20.46 8.35 -8.26
C HIS A 96 21.92 8.37 -7.79
N TYR A 97 22.36 7.32 -7.10
CA TYR A 97 23.72 7.22 -6.56
C TYR A 97 24.73 6.76 -7.61
N GLY A 98 24.31 6.07 -8.67
CA GLY A 98 25.21 5.59 -9.71
C GLY A 98 25.93 6.71 -10.46
N ILE A 99 25.29 7.87 -10.62
CA ILE A 99 25.94 9.07 -11.19
C ILE A 99 27.07 9.55 -10.27
N ILE A 100 26.82 9.59 -8.95
CA ILE A 100 27.83 9.99 -7.96
C ILE A 100 28.98 8.98 -7.94
N VAL A 101 28.66 7.68 -7.92
CA VAL A 101 29.66 6.60 -7.94
C VAL A 101 30.49 6.64 -9.22
N LEU A 102 29.88 6.91 -10.38
CA LEU A 102 30.61 7.12 -11.63
C LEU A 102 31.68 8.20 -11.46
N ILE A 103 31.31 9.38 -10.97
CA ILE A 103 32.25 10.49 -10.76
C ILE A 103 33.38 10.07 -9.81
N LEU A 104 33.06 9.41 -8.70
CA LEU A 104 34.06 8.93 -7.74
C LEU A 104 35.01 7.89 -8.34
N VAL A 105 34.50 6.97 -9.16
CA VAL A 105 35.33 5.97 -9.87
C VAL A 105 36.25 6.66 -10.89
N GLY A 106 35.76 7.70 -11.58
CA GLY A 106 36.58 8.51 -12.47
C GLY A 106 37.73 9.20 -11.74
N LEU A 107 37.44 9.84 -10.61
CA LEU A 107 38.44 10.50 -9.77
C LEU A 107 39.44 9.50 -9.18
N GLY A 108 38.96 8.39 -8.62
CA GLY A 108 39.80 7.31 -8.11
C GLY A 108 40.70 6.73 -9.20
N GLY A 109 40.18 6.61 -10.42
CA GLY A 109 40.95 6.19 -11.59
C GLY A 109 42.11 7.11 -11.90
N SER A 110 41.86 8.41 -11.94
CA SER A 110 42.91 9.41 -12.16
C SER A 110 43.95 9.44 -11.04
N ILE A 111 43.56 9.16 -9.79
CA ILE A 111 44.51 9.06 -8.66
C ILE A 111 45.41 7.83 -8.82
N LEU A 112 44.86 6.67 -9.19
CA LEU A 112 45.64 5.46 -9.43
C LEU A 112 46.65 5.66 -10.58
N GLU A 113 46.20 6.25 -11.69
CA GLU A 113 47.11 6.57 -12.81
C GLU A 113 48.18 7.60 -12.44
N LEU A 114 47.90 8.52 -11.51
CA LEU A 114 48.89 9.44 -10.96
C LEU A 114 49.93 8.73 -10.07
N MET A 115 49.50 7.75 -9.27
CA MET A 115 50.39 6.97 -8.40
C MET A 115 51.28 6.00 -9.19
N GLU A 116 50.79 5.48 -10.32
CA GLU A 116 51.56 4.62 -11.23
C GLU A 116 52.50 5.40 -12.16
N MET A 117 52.43 6.74 -12.16
CA MET A 117 53.30 7.58 -12.96
C MET A 117 54.73 7.57 -12.40
N ASP A 118 55.48 6.54 -12.77
CA ASP A 118 56.90 6.46 -12.51
C ASP A 118 57.65 7.57 -13.26
N VAL A 119 58.82 7.97 -12.74
CA VAL A 119 59.64 9.16 -13.03
C VAL A 119 60.11 9.32 -14.51
N GLN A 120 59.53 8.62 -15.47
CA GLN A 120 59.83 8.72 -16.89
C GLN A 120 59.00 9.80 -17.60
N GLY A 121 59.32 11.05 -17.29
CA GLY A 121 59.71 12.06 -18.30
C GLY A 121 58.80 12.42 -19.48
N ASN A 122 57.51 12.07 -19.54
CA ASN A 122 56.62 12.58 -20.58
C ASN A 122 55.29 13.09 -20.04
N ASN A 123 54.94 14.32 -20.47
CA ASN A 123 53.73 15.08 -20.15
C ASN A 123 52.45 14.38 -20.65
N HIS A 124 52.05 13.28 -20.02
CA HIS A 124 50.79 12.60 -20.29
C HIS A 124 49.70 12.98 -19.27
N ILE A 125 49.67 14.25 -18.85
CA ILE A 125 48.62 14.80 -17.96
C ILE A 125 47.22 14.47 -18.50
N MET A 126 47.04 14.52 -19.83
CA MET A 126 45.77 14.18 -20.46
C MET A 126 45.38 12.71 -20.28
N SER A 127 46.35 11.79 -20.22
CA SER A 127 46.07 10.37 -19.95
C SER A 127 45.58 10.21 -18.51
N ILE A 128 46.28 10.82 -17.54
CA ILE A 128 45.95 10.75 -16.10
C ILE A 128 44.53 11.28 -15.84
N LEU A 129 44.15 12.38 -16.49
CA LEU A 129 42.84 13.00 -16.32
C LEU A 129 41.74 12.34 -17.16
N TRP A 130 42.09 11.42 -18.06
CA TRP A 130 41.14 10.78 -18.97
C TRP A 130 40.00 10.04 -18.25
N PRO A 131 40.26 9.22 -17.20
CA PRO A 131 39.18 8.57 -16.45
C PRO A 131 38.19 9.56 -15.83
N THR A 132 38.70 10.67 -15.29
CA THR A 132 37.86 11.74 -14.72
C THR A 132 37.01 12.42 -15.79
N PHE A 133 37.61 12.81 -16.92
CA PHE A 133 36.86 13.48 -18.01
C PHE A 133 35.81 12.56 -18.62
N LEU A 134 36.14 11.29 -18.86
CA LEU A 134 35.20 10.32 -19.39
C LEU A 134 34.02 10.11 -18.43
N SER A 135 34.32 9.90 -17.15
CA SER A 135 33.28 9.71 -16.13
C SER A 135 32.37 10.92 -16.02
N LEU A 136 32.92 12.13 -16.03
CA LEU A 136 32.16 13.37 -16.00
C LEU A 136 31.25 13.50 -17.23
N ALA A 137 31.78 13.22 -18.42
CA ALA A 137 31.01 13.26 -19.67
C ALA A 137 29.83 12.28 -19.65
N VAL A 138 30.06 11.03 -19.22
CA VAL A 138 29.01 10.01 -19.07
C VAL A 138 27.97 10.45 -18.03
N SER A 139 28.42 10.99 -16.90
CA SER A 139 27.56 11.45 -15.80
C SER A 139 26.65 12.62 -16.23
N ILE A 140 27.20 13.60 -16.94
CA ILE A 140 26.43 14.72 -17.51
C ILE A 140 25.41 14.20 -18.53
N GLY A 141 25.82 13.30 -19.44
CA GLY A 141 24.91 12.69 -20.40
C GLY A 141 23.74 11.98 -19.71
N MET A 142 24.03 11.19 -18.68
CA MET A 142 23.02 10.50 -17.87
C MET A 142 22.06 11.46 -17.17
N PHE A 143 22.58 12.54 -16.57
CA PHE A 143 21.76 13.56 -15.92
C PHE A 143 20.82 14.25 -16.91
N VAL A 144 21.32 14.62 -18.10
CA VAL A 144 20.52 15.23 -19.17
C VAL A 144 19.41 14.27 -19.61
N ILE A 145 19.74 12.99 -19.86
CA ILE A 145 18.73 12.00 -20.24
C ILE A 145 17.68 11.83 -19.14
N GLN A 146 18.10 11.77 -17.87
CA GLN A 146 17.18 11.68 -16.73
C GLN A 146 16.22 12.88 -16.67
N MET A 147 16.72 14.09 -16.91
CA MET A 147 15.89 15.29 -17.00
C MET A 147 14.88 15.22 -18.16
N PHE A 148 15.33 14.80 -19.35
CA PHE A 148 14.45 14.67 -20.53
C PHE A 148 13.38 13.60 -20.35
N ILE A 149 13.73 12.47 -19.73
CA ILE A 149 12.77 11.39 -19.46
C ILE A 149 11.72 11.87 -18.45
N GLY A 150 12.11 12.68 -17.46
CA GLY A 150 11.19 13.25 -16.47
C GLY A 150 10.44 12.18 -15.67
N GLY A 151 11.09 11.03 -15.45
CA GLY A 151 10.46 9.82 -14.92
C GLY A 151 9.78 10.02 -13.57
N ASP A 152 10.32 10.87 -12.69
CA ASP A 152 9.73 11.13 -11.37
C ASP A 152 8.45 11.97 -11.45
N VAL A 153 8.39 12.95 -12.36
CA VAL A 153 7.16 13.74 -12.59
C VAL A 153 6.07 12.86 -13.20
N LYS A 154 6.42 12.02 -14.18
CA LYS A 154 5.49 11.07 -14.78
C LYS A 154 4.96 10.06 -13.76
N LYS A 155 5.85 9.51 -12.92
CA LYS A 155 5.51 8.58 -11.84
C LYS A 155 4.49 9.19 -10.88
N GLU A 156 4.75 10.39 -10.36
CA GLU A 156 3.82 11.03 -9.42
C GLU A 156 2.48 11.33 -10.09
N LYS A 157 2.46 11.76 -11.37
CA LYS A 157 1.22 11.99 -12.12
C LYS A 157 0.39 10.71 -12.28
N ILE A 158 1.05 9.58 -12.57
CA ILE A 158 0.39 8.26 -12.67
C ILE A 158 -0.18 7.86 -11.32
N PHE A 159 0.57 8.06 -10.23
CA PHE A 159 0.12 7.70 -8.88
C PHE A 159 -1.05 8.54 -8.40
N ILE A 160 -1.04 9.86 -8.67
CA ILE A 160 -2.15 10.75 -8.34
C ILE A 160 -3.40 10.33 -9.10
N GLY A 161 -3.32 10.13 -10.42
CA GLY A 161 -4.50 9.73 -11.20
C GLY A 161 -5.08 8.38 -10.77
N TRP A 162 -4.23 7.48 -10.28
CA TRP A 162 -4.67 6.21 -9.71
C TRP A 162 -5.30 6.35 -8.34
N GLN A 163 -4.71 7.16 -7.48
CA GLN A 163 -5.25 7.50 -6.19
C GLN A 163 -6.66 8.11 -6.35
N GLU A 164 -6.80 9.09 -7.23
CA GLU A 164 -8.09 9.73 -7.54
C GLU A 164 -9.12 8.71 -8.04
N TYR A 165 -8.72 7.75 -8.87
CA TYR A 165 -9.62 6.71 -9.34
C TYR A 165 -10.05 5.76 -8.21
N LEU A 166 -9.11 5.32 -7.38
CA LEU A 166 -9.41 4.44 -6.25
C LEU A 166 -10.33 5.13 -5.25
N ASP A 167 -9.99 6.34 -4.83
CA ASP A 167 -10.70 7.06 -3.77
C ASP A 167 -12.09 7.53 -4.22
N ASN A 168 -12.26 7.98 -5.47
CA ASN A 168 -13.52 8.58 -5.92
C ASN A 168 -14.46 7.61 -6.65
N HIS A 169 -13.93 6.61 -7.36
CA HIS A 169 -14.75 5.71 -8.18
C HIS A 169 -14.75 4.29 -7.65
N TYR A 170 -13.57 3.72 -7.42
CA TYR A 170 -13.48 2.32 -7.05
C TYR A 170 -13.94 2.06 -5.63
N GLY A 171 -13.62 2.96 -4.69
CA GLY A 171 -14.04 2.88 -3.29
C GLY A 171 -15.55 2.83 -3.17
N VAL A 172 -16.26 3.74 -3.84
CA VAL A 172 -17.74 3.78 -3.86
C VAL A 172 -18.33 2.48 -4.42
N LEU A 173 -17.77 1.94 -5.50
CA LEU A 173 -18.19 0.66 -6.08
C LEU A 173 -18.05 -0.50 -5.08
N MET A 174 -16.96 -0.53 -4.32
CA MET A 174 -16.70 -1.56 -3.32
C MET A 174 -17.63 -1.44 -2.10
N GLU A 175 -17.98 -0.22 -1.70
CA GLU A 175 -18.97 -0.01 -0.64
C GLU A 175 -20.37 -0.47 -1.04
N MET A 176 -20.80 -0.16 -2.27
CA MET A 176 -22.06 -0.68 -2.80
C MET A 176 -22.06 -2.21 -2.85
N LYS A 177 -20.91 -2.84 -3.19
CA LYS A 177 -20.77 -4.29 -3.18
C LYS A 177 -20.84 -4.86 -1.76
N LYS A 178 -20.17 -4.23 -0.81
CA LYS A 178 -20.22 -4.60 0.62
C LYS A 178 -21.64 -4.51 1.17
N GLN A 179 -22.38 -3.45 0.84
CA GLN A 179 -23.79 -3.31 1.25
C GLN A 179 -24.66 -4.43 0.66
N LYS A 180 -24.51 -4.73 -0.63
CA LYS A 180 -25.25 -5.85 -1.27
C LYS A 180 -24.91 -7.21 -0.66
N GLU A 181 -23.64 -7.47 -0.37
CA GLU A 181 -23.23 -8.72 0.29
C GLU A 181 -23.80 -8.79 1.72
N LEU A 182 -23.86 -7.66 2.43
CA LEU A 182 -24.48 -7.60 3.75
C LEU A 182 -26.00 -7.86 3.68
N GLU A 183 -26.68 -7.32 2.66
CA GLU A 183 -28.09 -7.56 2.38
C GLU A 183 -28.38 -9.01 1.95
N GLU A 184 -27.49 -9.64 1.17
CA GLU A 184 -27.62 -11.05 0.78
C GLU A 184 -27.35 -12.02 1.95
N VAL A 185 -26.39 -11.68 2.83
CA VAL A 185 -26.07 -12.50 4.02
C VAL A 185 -27.13 -12.31 5.11
N LEU A 186 -27.69 -11.12 5.27
CA LEU A 186 -28.91 -10.90 6.04
C LEU A 186 -30.13 -11.31 5.21
N SER A 187 -30.28 -12.62 4.98
CA SER A 187 -31.57 -13.17 4.60
C SER A 187 -32.58 -12.73 5.66
N TRP A 188 -33.52 -11.85 5.29
CA TRP A 188 -34.61 -11.44 6.17
C TRP A 188 -35.36 -12.65 6.73
N GLU A 189 -35.34 -13.78 6.01
CA GLU A 189 -35.90 -15.05 6.45
C GLU A 189 -35.15 -15.69 7.64
N GLU A 190 -33.82 -15.55 7.73
CA GLU A 190 -33.05 -16.01 8.88
C GLU A 190 -33.19 -15.08 10.10
N VAL A 191 -33.30 -13.77 9.85
CA VAL A 191 -33.60 -12.77 10.88
C VAL A 191 -35.00 -13.00 11.45
N GLU A 192 -35.99 -13.26 10.60
CA GLU A 192 -37.37 -13.54 10.98
C GLU A 192 -37.46 -14.86 11.77
N LYS A 193 -36.79 -15.93 11.31
CA LYS A 193 -36.67 -17.19 12.09
C LYS A 193 -35.95 -17.00 13.43
N GLY A 194 -34.95 -16.13 13.48
CA GLY A 194 -34.25 -15.76 14.71
C GLY A 194 -35.16 -15.00 15.68
N MET A 195 -35.93 -14.04 15.17
CA MET A 195 -36.92 -13.28 15.95
C MET A 195 -38.05 -14.17 16.47
N GLU A 196 -38.57 -15.08 15.65
CA GLU A 196 -39.58 -16.05 16.07
C GLU A 196 -39.07 -16.96 17.19
N ARG A 197 -37.82 -17.42 17.12
CA ARG A 197 -37.19 -18.19 18.22
C ARG A 197 -37.06 -17.36 19.49
N ILE A 198 -36.66 -16.10 19.39
CA ILE A 198 -36.52 -15.21 20.54
C ILE A 198 -37.90 -14.91 21.17
N GLN A 199 -38.93 -14.66 20.37
CA GLN A 199 -40.30 -14.52 20.84
C GLN A 199 -40.82 -15.80 21.50
N GLY A 200 -40.53 -16.97 20.92
CA GLY A 200 -40.87 -18.27 21.52
C GLY A 200 -40.24 -18.45 22.89
N LEU A 201 -38.94 -18.15 23.02
CA LEU A 201 -38.21 -18.21 24.29
C LEU A 201 -38.75 -17.20 25.32
N LEU A 202 -39.06 -15.97 24.90
CA LEU A 202 -39.67 -14.95 25.76
C LEU A 202 -41.04 -15.41 26.28
N THR A 203 -41.87 -16.00 25.42
CA THR A 203 -43.20 -16.52 25.79
C THR A 203 -43.07 -17.70 26.76
N GLU A 204 -42.06 -18.56 26.57
CA GLU A 204 -41.79 -19.70 27.46
C GLU A 204 -41.28 -19.24 28.83
N VAL A 205 -40.41 -18.23 28.86
CA VAL A 205 -39.95 -17.57 30.09
C VAL A 205 -41.12 -16.90 30.82
N GLU A 206 -42.02 -16.23 30.10
CA GLU A 206 -43.21 -15.60 30.68
C GLU A 206 -44.17 -16.62 31.31
N LYS A 207 -44.42 -17.75 30.63
CA LYS A 207 -45.19 -18.87 31.18
C LYS A 207 -44.53 -19.49 32.41
N LYS A 208 -43.20 -19.59 32.44
CA LYS A 208 -42.45 -20.08 33.62
C LYS A 208 -42.45 -19.08 34.78
N LEU A 209 -42.63 -17.78 34.51
CA LEU A 209 -42.72 -16.71 35.51
C LEU A 209 -44.15 -16.45 36.04
N GLN A 210 -45.20 -16.81 35.31
CA GLN A 210 -46.59 -16.72 35.76
C GLN A 210 -46.85 -17.34 37.16
N PRO A 211 -46.42 -18.57 37.48
CA PRO A 211 -46.65 -19.15 38.81
C PRO A 211 -45.85 -18.48 39.93
N ILE A 212 -44.82 -17.70 39.61
CA ILE A 212 -44.04 -16.90 40.57
C ILE A 212 -44.76 -15.58 40.86
N LYS A 213 -45.33 -14.94 39.83
CA LYS A 213 -46.19 -13.76 40.00
C LYS A 213 -47.47 -14.07 40.78
N GLU A 214 -48.10 -15.21 40.53
CA GLU A 214 -49.30 -15.64 41.27
C GLU A 214 -49.02 -15.98 42.74
N LYS A 215 -47.84 -16.54 43.06
CA LYS A 215 -47.39 -16.76 44.45
C LYS A 215 -47.06 -15.47 45.20
N GLN A 216 -46.58 -14.43 44.51
CA GLN A 216 -46.38 -13.11 45.12
C GLN A 216 -47.71 -12.38 45.36
N SER A 217 -48.72 -12.54 44.51
CA SER A 217 -50.07 -11.99 44.77
C SER A 217 -50.85 -12.74 45.85
N LEU A 218 -50.52 -14.01 46.15
CA LEU A 218 -51.11 -14.76 47.27
C LEU A 218 -50.43 -14.49 48.62
N SER A 219 -49.27 -13.81 48.64
CA SER A 219 -48.49 -13.51 49.85
C SER A 219 -48.72 -12.08 50.38
N SER A 220 -49.56 -11.27 49.73
CA SER A 220 -49.87 -9.91 50.16
C SER A 220 -51.27 -9.77 50.80
N THR A 221 -51.68 -10.75 51.59
CA THR A 221 -52.62 -10.51 52.71
C THR A 221 -51.82 -10.51 54.00
N VAL A 222 -50.91 -9.55 54.14
CA VAL A 222 -50.59 -9.04 55.48
C VAL A 222 -51.67 -8.00 55.73
N ASP A 223 -52.68 -8.40 56.50
CA ASP A 223 -53.78 -7.55 56.92
C ASP A 223 -53.22 -6.29 57.57
N GLU A 224 -53.75 -5.10 57.23
CA GLU A 224 -53.33 -3.82 57.84
C GLU A 224 -53.41 -3.86 59.37
N GLU A 225 -54.28 -4.73 59.90
CA GLU A 225 -54.42 -5.03 61.33
C GLU A 225 -53.14 -5.63 61.95
N THR A 226 -52.39 -6.44 61.20
CA THR A 226 -51.14 -7.06 61.65
C THR A 226 -50.01 -6.04 61.70
N ILE A 227 -49.98 -5.11 60.75
CA ILE A 227 -49.01 -4.00 60.71
C ILE A 227 -49.31 -3.01 61.86
N GLN A 228 -50.58 -2.72 62.12
CA GLN A 228 -51.00 -1.91 63.27
C GLN A 228 -50.64 -2.57 64.62
N GLN A 229 -50.83 -3.88 64.76
CA GLN A 229 -50.44 -4.61 65.97
C GLN A 229 -48.92 -4.58 66.20
N MET A 230 -48.12 -4.79 65.15
CA MET A 230 -46.65 -4.69 65.25
C MET A 230 -46.16 -3.28 65.61
N ILE A 231 -46.80 -2.22 65.11
CA ILE A 231 -46.45 -0.84 65.47
C ILE A 231 -46.81 -0.53 66.93
N SER A 232 -47.93 -1.05 67.44
CA SER A 232 -48.34 -0.83 68.84
C SER A 232 -47.42 -1.51 69.87
N GLN A 233 -46.75 -2.60 69.49
CA GLN A 233 -45.78 -3.30 70.35
C GLN A 233 -44.40 -2.61 70.41
N ILE A 234 -44.12 -1.68 69.50
CA ILE A 234 -42.82 -0.97 69.44
C ILE A 234 -42.88 0.40 70.13
N ILE A 235 -44.07 0.93 70.44
CA ILE A 235 -44.28 2.26 71.04
C ILE A 235 -44.51 2.20 72.57
N ILE A 236 -44.06 1.15 73.25
CA ILE A 236 -43.93 1.14 74.73
C ILE A 236 -42.46 1.28 75.12
#